data_AF-A0A960GE52-F1
#
_entry.id   AF-A0A960GE52-F1
#
_cell.length_a   1.000
_cell.length_b   1.000
_cell.length_c   1.000
_cell.angle_alpha   90.00
_cell.angle_beta   90.00
_cell.angle_gamma   90.00
#
_symmetry.space_group_name_H-M   'P 1'
#
loop_
_entity.id
_entity.type
_entity.pdbx_description
1 polymer ?
#
loop_
_entity_poly.entity_id
_entity_poly.type
_entity_poly.pdbx_seq_one_letter_code
_entity_poly.pdbx_strand_id
1 'polypeptide(L)'
;MGLLDKVLRAGEGKTLRALTKITAVVNSLEADFADLTDAELRAKTDEFRARLADGEDTLDTLLPEAFAAVREASTRTLGQRHYDVQIMGGAALHRGNIAEMRTGEGKTLVATLPSYLNALSGDGVHVVTVNDYLAKRDSEWMGRIHRFLGLEVGVILAQMTPAERRVAYGADITYGTNNEFGFDYLRDNMAWSLNDLVQRGHNFAIVDEVDSILIDEARTPLIISGPADHEPKWYADFARLARRLKRDDDYEVDEKKRTVGILEPGVEKAEDWLGIENLYQPENTPLVGFLNNSIKAKELFKRDKDYVILNGEVVIVDEHTGRILAGRRYNEGLHQAIEAKEGVEIKAENQTLATITLQNYFRMYDKLAGMTGTAATEAAEFNTTYSLGVVPIPTNKPSRREDLADLIYRTEDAKFAAVVDDIVERHEEGQPVLVGTVSVEKSERLSNELRKSGIPHQVLNAKFHAQEALIVAEAGRKGAVTVATN
;
A
#
# COMPACT_ATOMS: atom_id res chain seq x y z
N MET A 1 -12.77 -10.45 37.16
CA MET A 1 -11.89 -10.90 36.05
C MET A 1 -11.45 -12.33 36.30
N GLY A 2 -11.84 -13.27 35.43
CA GLY A 2 -11.57 -14.70 35.58
C GLY A 2 -10.15 -15.11 35.16
N LEU A 3 -9.71 -16.30 35.58
CA LEU A 3 -8.38 -16.86 35.30
C LEU A 3 -8.02 -16.89 33.80
N LEU A 4 -9.00 -17.09 32.90
CA LEU A 4 -8.78 -17.10 31.45
C LEU A 4 -8.30 -15.74 30.90
N ASP A 5 -8.82 -14.63 31.41
CA ASP A 5 -8.43 -13.28 30.98
C ASP A 5 -6.98 -12.97 31.40
N LYS A 6 -6.53 -13.52 32.53
CA LYS A 6 -5.13 -13.45 32.97
C LYS A 6 -4.17 -14.29 32.13
N VAL A 7 -4.63 -15.41 31.55
CA VAL A 7 -3.80 -16.29 30.73
C VAL A 7 -3.67 -15.75 29.31
N LEU A 8 -4.75 -15.21 28.72
CA LEU A 8 -4.71 -14.51 27.43
C LEU A 8 -3.88 -13.21 27.48
N ARG A 9 -3.94 -12.47 28.60
CA ARG A 9 -3.19 -11.21 28.80
C ARG A 9 -1.81 -11.34 29.44
N ALA A 10 -1.33 -12.58 29.66
CA ALA A 10 -0.08 -12.82 30.40
C ALA A 10 1.14 -12.17 29.73
N GLY A 11 1.13 -11.98 28.40
CA GLY A 11 2.15 -11.25 27.64
C GLY A 11 1.95 -9.73 27.61
N GLU A 12 0.71 -9.27 27.36
CA GLU A 12 0.36 -7.84 27.25
C GLU A 12 0.73 -7.04 28.50
N GLY A 13 0.49 -7.61 29.68
CA GLY A 13 0.80 -6.95 30.95
C GLY A 13 2.31 -6.72 31.17
N LYS A 14 3.19 -7.56 30.61
CA LYS A 14 4.64 -7.38 30.69
C LYS A 14 5.10 -6.25 29.77
N THR A 15 4.59 -6.21 28.54
CA THR A 15 4.88 -5.16 27.57
C THR A 15 4.41 -3.80 28.09
N LEU A 16 3.17 -3.70 28.56
CA LEU A 16 2.64 -2.45 29.11
C LEU A 16 3.45 -1.94 30.31
N ARG A 17 3.84 -2.81 31.23
CA ARG A 17 4.72 -2.43 32.36
C ARG A 17 6.06 -1.87 31.89
N ALA A 18 6.63 -2.43 30.82
CA ALA A 18 7.88 -1.92 30.25
C ALA A 18 7.66 -0.53 29.62
N LEU A 19 6.56 -0.31 28.91
CA LEU A 19 6.20 0.99 28.34
C LEU A 19 5.93 2.04 29.42
N THR A 20 5.26 1.67 30.51
CA THR A 20 5.05 2.55 31.68
C THR A 20 6.38 2.96 32.31
N LYS A 21 7.34 2.05 32.44
CA LYS A 21 8.68 2.38 32.97
C LYS A 21 9.40 3.38 32.07
N ILE A 22 9.40 3.16 30.76
CA ILE A 22 9.98 4.11 29.80
C ILE A 22 9.33 5.48 29.95
N THR A 23 8.00 5.52 30.02
CA THR A 23 7.24 6.77 30.16
C THR A 23 7.60 7.52 31.43
N ALA A 24 7.81 6.81 32.55
CA ALA A 24 8.25 7.42 33.79
C ALA A 24 9.65 8.06 33.68
N VAL A 25 10.58 7.42 32.96
CA VAL A 25 11.91 7.99 32.69
C VAL A 25 11.80 9.23 31.81
N VAL A 26 11.04 9.17 30.72
CA VAL A 26 10.79 10.33 29.85
C VAL A 26 10.20 11.50 30.64
N ASN A 27 9.23 11.23 31.52
CA ASN A 27 8.63 12.25 32.40
C ASN A 27 9.65 12.85 33.37
N SER A 28 10.60 12.06 33.88
CA SER A 28 11.63 12.57 34.79
C SER A 28 12.63 13.52 34.14
N LEU A 29 12.82 13.43 32.82
CA LEU A 29 13.71 14.30 32.03
C LEU A 29 13.03 15.60 31.59
N GLU A 30 11.72 15.74 31.77
CA GLU A 30 10.96 16.84 31.18
C GLU A 30 11.45 18.23 31.61
N ALA A 31 11.78 18.40 32.89
CA ALA A 31 12.28 19.67 33.40
C ALA A 31 13.62 20.06 32.76
N ASP A 32 14.53 19.10 32.61
CA ASP A 32 15.85 19.34 32.03
C ASP A 32 15.76 19.81 30.58
N PHE A 33 14.83 19.25 29.80
CA PHE A 33 14.60 19.66 28.41
C PHE A 33 13.81 20.97 28.29
N ALA A 34 12.88 21.25 29.21
CA ALA A 34 12.14 22.50 29.25
C ALA A 34 13.06 23.71 29.51
N ASP A 35 14.12 23.52 30.32
CA ASP A 35 15.10 24.57 30.65
C ASP A 35 16.06 24.90 29.50
N LEU A 36 16.15 24.04 28.46
CA LEU A 36 16.99 24.29 27.29
C LEU A 36 16.45 25.45 26.45
N THR A 37 17.35 26.23 25.85
CA THR A 37 17.00 27.15 24.76
C THR A 37 16.69 26.37 23.47
N ASP A 38 16.03 27.01 22.50
CA ASP A 38 15.73 26.37 21.20
C ASP A 38 17.00 25.89 20.48
N ALA A 39 18.10 26.66 20.60
CA ALA A 39 19.39 26.30 20.02
C ALA A 39 20.01 25.07 20.69
N GLU A 40 19.95 24.99 22.02
CA GLU A 40 20.44 23.84 22.78
C GLU A 40 19.59 22.59 22.51
N LEU A 41 18.27 22.75 22.44
CA LEU A 41 17.35 21.65 22.12
C LEU A 41 17.58 21.11 20.71
N ARG A 42 17.82 21.98 19.71
CA ARG A 42 18.23 21.53 18.37
C ARG A 42 19.60 20.84 18.40
N ALA A 43 20.56 21.37 19.16
CA ALA A 43 21.92 20.81 19.24
C ALA A 43 21.94 19.39 19.83
N LYS A 44 20.91 18.99 20.59
CA LYS A 44 20.74 17.60 21.06
C LYS A 44 20.74 16.59 19.92
N THR A 45 20.23 16.94 18.74
CA THR A 45 20.26 16.04 17.58
C THR A 45 21.67 15.71 17.13
N ASP A 46 22.56 16.71 17.09
CA ASP A 46 23.97 16.51 16.73
C ASP A 46 24.71 15.71 17.82
N GLU A 47 24.44 15.99 19.10
CA GLU A 47 24.95 15.22 20.25
C GLU A 47 24.54 13.75 20.18
N PHE A 48 23.27 13.48 19.92
CA PHE A 48 22.72 12.14 19.82
C PHE A 48 23.31 11.35 18.64
N ARG A 49 23.47 11.99 17.47
CA ARG A 49 24.12 11.38 16.31
C ARG A 49 25.58 11.03 16.60
N ALA A 50 26.31 11.90 17.31
CA ALA A 50 27.69 11.63 17.71
C ALA A 50 27.78 10.43 18.67
N ARG A 51 26.94 10.39 19.72
CA ARG A 51 26.88 9.27 20.68
C ARG A 51 26.58 7.92 20.02
N LEU A 52 25.70 7.91 19.01
CA LEU A 52 25.40 6.71 18.22
C LEU A 52 26.59 6.30 17.34
N ALA A 53 27.25 7.26 16.67
CA ALA A 53 28.41 6.99 15.82
C ALA A 53 29.62 6.47 16.61
N ASP A 54 29.82 6.99 17.82
CA ASP A 54 30.89 6.57 18.74
C ASP A 54 30.58 5.22 19.43
N GLY A 55 29.34 4.71 19.29
CA GLY A 55 28.89 3.47 19.91
C GLY A 55 28.69 3.55 21.43
N GLU A 56 28.60 4.77 21.98
CA GLU A 56 28.29 5.01 23.39
C GLU A 56 26.87 4.55 23.73
N ASP A 57 25.95 4.77 22.79
CA ASP A 57 24.54 4.44 22.92
C ASP A 57 24.01 3.59 21.77
N THR A 58 22.89 2.93 22.05
CA THR A 58 22.02 2.36 21.02
C THR A 58 20.74 3.18 20.93
N LEU A 59 19.95 3.02 19.87
CA LEU A 59 18.65 3.69 19.78
C LEU A 59 17.74 3.36 20.99
N ASP A 60 17.86 2.16 21.56
CA ASP A 60 17.09 1.74 22.74
C ASP A 60 17.50 2.49 24.01
N THR A 61 18.81 2.73 24.22
CA THR A 61 19.31 3.44 25.41
C THR A 61 19.05 4.94 25.30
N LEU A 62 19.12 5.49 24.10
CA LEU A 62 18.86 6.90 23.81
C LEU A 62 17.36 7.26 23.82
N LEU A 63 16.48 6.27 23.69
CA LEU A 63 15.03 6.47 23.55
C LEU A 63 14.44 7.49 24.53
N PRO A 64 14.72 7.46 25.85
CA PRO A 64 14.10 8.38 26.79
C PRO A 64 14.47 9.85 26.52
N GLU A 65 15.76 10.13 26.24
CA GLU A 65 16.26 11.47 25.96
C GLU A 65 15.74 11.99 24.61
N ALA A 66 15.75 11.15 23.57
CA ALA A 66 15.21 11.50 22.26
C ALA A 66 13.71 11.81 22.33
N PHE A 67 12.94 11.03 23.09
CA PHE A 67 11.50 11.26 23.25
C PHE A 67 11.21 12.51 24.07
N ALA A 68 12.01 12.82 25.09
CA ALA A 68 11.90 14.07 25.83
C ALA A 68 12.16 15.28 24.92
N ALA A 69 13.18 15.21 24.06
CA ALA A 69 13.48 16.27 23.08
C ALA A 69 12.32 16.51 22.11
N VAL A 70 11.74 15.45 21.55
CA VAL A 70 10.59 15.54 20.63
C VAL A 70 9.35 16.07 21.32
N ARG A 71 9.07 15.63 22.55
CA ARG A 71 7.95 16.13 23.35
C ARG A 71 8.06 17.64 23.57
N GLU A 72 9.25 18.11 23.95
CA GLU A 72 9.48 19.53 24.17
C GLU A 72 9.38 20.33 22.87
N ALA A 73 9.99 19.83 21.78
CA ALA A 73 9.87 20.45 20.46
C ALA A 73 8.40 20.53 19.98
N SER A 74 7.58 19.52 20.26
CA SER A 74 6.15 19.55 19.96
C SER A 74 5.40 20.62 20.75
N THR A 75 5.72 20.77 22.04
CA THR A 75 5.16 21.85 22.87
C THR A 75 5.54 23.22 22.30
N ARG A 76 6.80 23.46 21.93
CA ARG A 76 7.27 24.75 21.41
C ARG A 76 6.73 25.09 20.03
N THR A 77 6.62 24.10 19.14
CA THR A 77 6.26 24.34 17.74
C THR A 77 4.76 24.29 17.48
N LEU A 78 4.06 23.34 18.11
CA LEU A 78 2.63 23.09 17.90
C LEU A 78 1.75 23.47 19.10
N GLY A 79 2.35 23.77 20.26
CA GLY A 79 1.59 23.97 21.50
C GLY A 79 0.99 22.68 22.05
N GLN A 80 1.48 21.52 21.61
CA GLN A 80 0.92 20.22 21.93
C GLN A 80 1.96 19.36 22.64
N ARG A 81 1.77 19.13 23.94
CA ARG A 81 2.61 18.22 24.73
C ARG A 81 2.09 16.79 24.58
N HIS A 82 2.98 15.83 24.27
CA HIS A 82 2.59 14.41 24.23
C HIS A 82 2.09 13.92 25.60
N TYR A 83 0.93 13.25 25.61
CA TYR A 83 0.41 12.53 26.78
C TYR A 83 1.25 11.29 27.09
N ASP A 84 1.12 10.76 28.30
CA ASP A 84 1.85 9.57 28.73
C ASP A 84 1.50 8.34 27.88
N VAL A 85 0.22 8.19 27.52
CA VAL A 85 -0.22 7.11 26.61
C VAL A 85 0.36 7.25 25.20
N GLN A 86 0.67 8.48 24.77
CA GLN A 86 1.32 8.75 23.48
C GLN A 86 2.80 8.37 23.52
N ILE A 87 3.49 8.61 24.64
CA ILE A 87 4.85 8.10 24.87
C ILE A 87 4.87 6.57 24.86
N MET A 88 3.89 5.92 25.50
CA MET A 88 3.74 4.46 25.45
C MET A 88 3.56 3.95 24.01
N GLY A 89 2.68 4.60 23.23
CA GLY A 89 2.48 4.29 21.82
C GLY A 89 3.76 4.43 20.99
N GLY A 90 4.48 5.55 21.14
CA GLY A 90 5.73 5.79 20.43
C GLY A 90 6.81 4.74 20.76
N ALA A 91 6.90 4.32 22.02
CA ALA A 91 7.84 3.28 22.44
C ALA A 91 7.42 1.88 21.93
N ALA A 92 6.12 1.61 21.78
CA ALA A 92 5.64 0.38 21.15
C ALA A 92 6.02 0.35 19.66
N LEU A 93 5.85 1.46 18.95
CA LEU A 93 6.26 1.62 17.55
C LEU A 93 7.77 1.44 17.36
N HIS A 94 8.59 2.08 18.20
CA HIS A 94 10.05 1.94 18.11
C HIS A 94 10.52 0.48 18.23
N ARG A 95 9.80 -0.33 19.02
CA ARG A 95 10.04 -1.76 19.23
C ARG A 95 9.48 -2.68 18.14
N GLY A 96 9.01 -2.13 17.01
CA GLY A 96 8.49 -2.92 15.90
C GLY A 96 7.14 -3.57 16.19
N ASN A 97 6.25 -2.87 16.90
CA ASN A 97 4.90 -3.36 17.18
C ASN A 97 3.84 -2.45 16.56
N ILE A 98 2.62 -2.96 16.53
CA ILE A 98 1.42 -2.17 16.27
C ILE A 98 0.95 -1.53 17.57
N ALA A 99 0.91 -0.20 17.61
CA ALA A 99 0.28 0.54 18.70
C ALA A 99 -1.22 0.68 18.41
N GLU A 100 -2.05 -0.11 19.11
CA GLU A 100 -3.51 0.06 19.03
C GLU A 100 -3.92 1.22 19.94
N MET A 101 -4.19 2.38 19.32
CA MET A 101 -4.59 3.62 19.96
C MET A 101 -5.91 4.09 19.35
N ARG A 102 -6.94 4.26 20.18
CA ARG A 102 -8.29 4.64 19.73
C ARG A 102 -8.28 5.95 18.94
N THR A 103 -9.25 6.11 18.04
CA THR A 103 -9.42 7.35 17.26
C THR A 103 -9.51 8.55 18.18
N GLY A 104 -8.72 9.59 17.89
CA GLY A 104 -8.62 10.79 18.71
C GLY A 104 -7.48 10.79 19.75
N GLU A 105 -6.79 9.67 19.97
CA GLU A 105 -5.62 9.62 20.88
C GLU A 105 -4.35 10.28 20.31
N GLY A 106 -4.39 10.79 19.07
CA GLY A 106 -3.31 11.58 18.47
C GLY A 106 -2.19 10.78 17.80
N LYS A 107 -2.53 9.70 17.08
CA LYS A 107 -1.60 8.81 16.35
C LYS A 107 -0.57 9.56 15.49
N THR A 108 -1.01 10.57 14.73
CA THR A 108 -0.13 11.41 13.90
C THR A 108 1.00 12.05 14.70
N LEU A 109 0.69 12.57 15.90
CA LEU A 109 1.69 13.17 16.79
C LEU A 109 2.57 12.10 17.45
N VAL A 110 2.02 10.93 17.77
CA VAL A 110 2.76 9.78 18.34
C VAL A 110 3.90 9.34 17.41
N ALA A 111 3.66 9.28 16.10
CA ALA A 111 4.65 8.84 15.12
C ALA A 111 5.93 9.68 15.10
N THR A 112 5.87 10.95 15.54
CA THR A 112 7.06 11.82 15.59
C THR A 112 8.14 11.30 16.53
N LEU A 113 7.77 10.65 17.63
CA LEU A 113 8.69 10.12 18.64
C LEU A 113 9.61 9.03 18.04
N PRO A 114 9.09 7.90 17.53
CA PRO A 114 9.92 6.87 16.93
C PRO A 114 10.51 7.31 15.58
N SER A 115 9.85 8.20 14.81
CA SER A 115 10.42 8.67 13.54
C SER A 115 11.69 9.46 13.78
N TYR A 116 11.67 10.40 14.73
CA TYR A 116 12.87 11.17 15.10
C TYR A 116 13.99 10.26 15.60
N LEU A 117 13.71 9.40 16.58
CA LEU A 117 14.73 8.53 17.18
C LEU A 117 15.41 7.64 16.14
N ASN A 118 14.62 6.97 15.29
CA ASN A 118 15.20 6.06 14.29
C ASN A 118 15.87 6.80 13.12
N ALA A 119 15.44 8.03 12.81
CA ALA A 119 16.10 8.86 11.81
C ALA A 119 17.50 9.31 12.22
N LEU A 120 17.87 9.22 13.51
CA LEU A 120 19.22 9.53 13.98
C LEU A 120 20.28 8.57 13.43
N SER A 121 19.91 7.37 12.95
CA SER A 121 20.87 6.47 12.29
C SER A 121 21.36 6.99 10.94
N GLY A 122 20.58 7.87 10.29
CA GLY A 122 20.87 8.39 8.95
C GLY A 122 20.37 7.51 7.80
N ASP A 123 19.86 6.31 8.07
CA ASP A 123 19.42 5.35 7.05
C ASP A 123 18.00 5.64 6.50
N GLY A 124 17.32 6.63 7.06
CA GLY A 124 15.99 7.07 6.64
C GLY A 124 14.84 6.34 7.35
N VAL A 125 13.71 7.03 7.50
CA VAL A 125 12.45 6.48 8.03
C VAL A 125 11.31 6.78 7.06
N HIS A 126 10.49 5.77 6.76
CA HIS A 126 9.30 5.94 5.94
C HIS A 126 8.05 5.98 6.82
N VAL A 127 7.27 7.06 6.72
CA VAL A 127 5.97 7.19 7.37
C VAL A 127 4.89 7.05 6.30
N VAL A 128 4.15 5.96 6.38
CA VAL A 128 3.17 5.57 5.36
C VAL A 128 1.77 5.95 5.80
N THR A 129 1.00 6.56 4.90
CA THR A 129 -0.40 6.94 5.10
C THR A 129 -1.27 6.41 3.96
N VAL A 130 -2.59 6.48 4.11
CA VAL A 130 -3.55 5.91 3.14
C VAL A 130 -3.76 6.75 1.87
N ASN A 131 -3.38 8.05 1.86
CA ASN A 131 -3.53 8.88 0.66
C ASN A 131 -2.58 10.10 0.64
N ASP A 132 -2.35 10.65 -0.56
CA ASP A 132 -1.45 11.78 -0.81
C ASP A 132 -1.80 13.04 -0.01
N TYR A 133 -3.09 13.27 0.26
CA TYR A 133 -3.51 14.42 1.07
C TYR A 133 -3.02 14.30 2.51
N LEU A 134 -3.15 13.12 3.13
CA LEU A 134 -2.66 12.86 4.48
C LEU A 134 -1.13 12.87 4.53
N ALA A 135 -0.46 12.24 3.56
CA ALA A 135 1.01 12.27 3.46
C ALA A 135 1.55 13.70 3.41
N LYS A 136 0.94 14.55 2.57
CA LYS A 136 1.31 15.96 2.47
C LYS A 136 0.98 16.74 3.74
N ARG A 137 -0.24 16.61 4.26
CA ARG A 137 -0.66 17.30 5.50
C ARG A 137 0.27 16.96 6.66
N ASP A 138 0.59 15.68 6.85
CA ASP A 138 1.32 15.20 8.01
C ASP A 138 2.82 15.51 7.90
N SER A 139 3.42 15.43 6.70
CA SER A 139 4.79 15.90 6.48
C SER A 139 4.94 17.42 6.68
N GLU A 140 3.96 18.22 6.28
CA GLU A 140 3.96 19.66 6.51
C GLU A 140 3.74 20.00 8.00
N TRP A 141 2.79 19.31 8.65
CA TRP A 141 2.39 19.57 10.03
C TRP A 141 3.38 19.02 11.06
N MET A 142 3.63 17.71 11.06
CA MET A 142 4.57 17.05 11.98
C MET A 142 6.02 17.35 11.62
N GLY A 143 6.31 17.59 10.34
CA GLY A 143 7.65 18.01 9.93
C GLY A 143 8.10 19.33 10.55
N ARG A 144 7.20 20.15 11.11
CA ARG A 144 7.58 21.33 11.90
C ARG A 144 8.41 20.94 13.14
N ILE A 145 8.07 19.83 13.79
CA ILE A 145 8.79 19.29 14.95
C ILE A 145 10.17 18.79 14.50
N HIS A 146 10.20 17.96 13.47
CA HIS A 146 11.44 17.37 12.95
C HIS A 146 12.42 18.43 12.42
N ARG A 147 11.94 19.40 11.64
CA ARG A 147 12.74 20.52 11.13
C ARG A 147 13.24 21.44 12.24
N PHE A 148 12.45 21.65 13.30
CA PHE A 148 12.88 22.40 14.48
C PHE A 148 14.06 21.70 15.19
N LEU A 149 14.02 20.37 15.26
CA LEU A 149 15.14 19.53 15.73
C LEU A 149 16.24 19.32 14.68
N GLY A 150 16.18 20.01 13.53
CA GLY A 150 17.24 19.97 12.53
C GLY A 150 17.25 18.76 11.59
N LEU A 151 16.20 17.93 11.58
CA LEU A 151 16.03 16.87 10.59
C LEU A 151 15.38 17.39 9.29
N GLU A 152 15.72 16.74 8.18
CA GLU A 152 15.05 16.94 6.89
C GLU A 152 13.81 16.03 6.76
N VAL A 153 12.73 16.58 6.19
CA VAL A 153 11.48 15.85 5.96
C VAL A 153 11.08 15.96 4.50
N GLY A 154 10.98 14.82 3.83
CA GLY A 154 10.50 14.67 2.46
C GLY A 154 9.07 14.14 2.41
N VAL A 155 8.43 14.31 1.26
CA VAL A 155 7.16 13.68 0.92
C VAL A 155 7.19 13.21 -0.52
N ILE A 156 6.70 12.02 -0.79
CA ILE A 156 6.46 11.50 -2.14
C ILE A 156 4.97 11.54 -2.47
N LEU A 157 4.63 12.03 -3.66
CA LEU A 157 3.28 12.21 -4.15
C LEU A 157 3.21 11.71 -5.60
N ALA A 158 2.02 11.27 -6.04
CA ALA A 158 1.83 10.64 -7.35
C ALA A 158 2.40 11.46 -8.53
N GLN A 159 2.29 12.79 -8.47
CA GLN A 159 2.66 13.69 -9.56
C GLN A 159 4.16 14.04 -9.62
N MET A 160 4.97 13.56 -8.68
CA MET A 160 6.39 13.91 -8.59
C MET A 160 7.24 13.17 -9.63
N THR A 161 8.21 13.89 -10.19
CA THR A 161 9.24 13.36 -11.08
C THR A 161 10.26 12.50 -10.31
N PRO A 162 11.00 11.61 -10.99
CA PRO A 162 12.05 10.81 -10.34
C PRO A 162 13.13 11.67 -9.63
N ALA A 163 13.49 12.82 -10.20
CA ALA A 163 14.46 13.73 -9.60
C ALA A 163 13.96 14.33 -8.27
N GLU A 164 12.69 14.75 -8.21
CA GLU A 164 12.08 15.26 -6.97
C GLU A 164 11.94 14.16 -5.93
N ARG A 165 11.57 12.93 -6.35
CA ARG A 165 11.48 11.77 -5.46
C ARG A 165 12.82 11.44 -4.83
N ARG A 166 13.91 11.48 -5.59
CA ARG A 166 15.27 11.25 -5.06
C ARG A 166 15.64 12.26 -3.96
N VAL A 167 15.25 13.52 -4.12
CA VAL A 167 15.42 14.53 -3.07
C VAL A 167 14.57 14.19 -1.84
N ALA A 168 13.30 13.81 -2.05
CA ALA A 168 12.41 13.43 -0.95
C ALA A 168 12.93 12.21 -0.18
N TYR A 169 13.35 11.14 -0.86
CA TYR A 169 13.96 9.97 -0.24
C TYR A 169 15.30 10.28 0.43
N GLY A 170 16.03 11.29 -0.04
CA GLY A 170 17.29 11.75 0.58
C GLY A 170 17.11 12.35 1.97
N ALA A 171 15.90 12.75 2.35
CA ALA A 171 15.59 13.30 3.66
C ALA A 171 15.69 12.26 4.78
N ASP A 172 15.89 12.71 6.02
CA ASP A 172 15.94 11.85 7.21
C ASP A 172 14.63 11.07 7.43
N ILE A 173 13.49 11.70 7.13
CA ILE A 173 12.15 11.11 7.22
C ILE A 173 11.39 11.40 5.93
N THR A 174 10.81 10.37 5.31
CA THR A 174 10.00 10.48 4.09
C THR A 174 8.57 10.04 4.35
N TYR A 175 7.61 10.92 4.07
CA TYR A 175 6.18 10.59 4.09
C TYR A 175 5.71 10.15 2.70
N GLY A 176 4.72 9.26 2.65
CA GLY A 176 4.14 8.83 1.39
C GLY A 176 2.97 7.88 1.59
N THR A 177 2.50 7.31 0.47
CA THR A 177 1.51 6.23 0.49
C THR A 177 2.17 4.91 0.17
N ASN A 178 1.55 3.82 0.62
CA ASN A 178 1.95 2.45 0.27
C ASN A 178 2.10 2.26 -1.25
N ASN A 179 1.21 2.87 -2.03
CA ASN A 179 1.27 2.85 -3.49
C ASN A 179 2.53 3.54 -4.00
N GLU A 180 2.81 4.77 -3.58
CA GLU A 180 3.99 5.51 -4.04
C GLU A 180 5.30 4.78 -3.69
N PHE A 181 5.43 4.30 -2.44
CA PHE A 181 6.58 3.53 -2.00
C PHE A 181 6.75 2.22 -2.78
N GLY A 182 5.67 1.46 -2.98
CA GLY A 182 5.74 0.20 -3.70
C GLY A 182 5.99 0.36 -5.19
N PHE A 183 5.41 1.39 -5.84
CA PHE A 183 5.67 1.66 -7.25
C PHE A 183 7.07 2.21 -7.50
N ASP A 184 7.62 3.03 -6.60
CA ASP A 184 9.01 3.47 -6.69
C ASP A 184 9.97 2.28 -6.58
N TYR A 185 9.71 1.31 -5.70
CA TYR A 185 10.47 0.08 -5.65
C TYR A 185 10.38 -0.73 -6.95
N LEU A 186 9.19 -0.89 -7.53
CA LEU A 186 9.03 -1.59 -8.80
C LEU A 186 9.77 -0.87 -9.94
N ARG A 187 9.69 0.47 -9.99
CA ARG A 187 10.40 1.29 -11.00
C ARG A 187 11.91 1.20 -10.84
N ASP A 188 12.42 1.22 -9.61
CA ASP A 188 13.85 1.09 -9.32
C ASP A 188 14.41 -0.26 -9.80
N ASN A 189 13.64 -1.35 -9.69
CA ASN A 189 14.03 -2.67 -10.20
C ASN A 189 13.91 -2.83 -11.73
N MET A 190 13.38 -1.82 -12.42
CA MET A 190 13.34 -1.75 -13.90
C MET A 190 14.28 -0.68 -14.45
N ALA A 191 15.01 0.04 -13.60
CA ALA A 191 15.92 1.10 -14.01
C ALA A 191 17.14 0.55 -14.78
N TRP A 192 17.57 1.26 -15.82
CA TRP A 192 18.73 0.88 -16.63
C TRP A 192 20.06 1.35 -16.03
N SER A 193 20.02 2.34 -15.13
CA SER A 193 21.20 2.90 -14.47
C SER A 193 20.98 3.09 -12.98
N LEU A 194 22.04 2.95 -12.19
CA LEU A 194 22.02 3.24 -10.75
C LEU A 194 21.64 4.70 -10.45
N ASN A 195 21.93 5.63 -11.37
CA ASN A 195 21.59 7.04 -11.22
C ASN A 195 20.09 7.31 -11.36
N ASP A 196 19.32 6.37 -11.91
CA ASP A 196 17.88 6.51 -12.11
C ASP A 196 17.10 6.07 -10.87
N LEU A 197 17.72 5.30 -9.96
CA LEU A 197 17.12 4.86 -8.71
C LEU A 197 16.69 6.06 -7.86
N VAL A 198 15.53 5.94 -7.20
CA VAL A 198 15.00 6.99 -6.32
C VAL A 198 15.02 6.60 -4.85
N GLN A 199 14.82 5.31 -4.52
CA GLN A 199 14.86 4.82 -3.15
C GLN A 199 16.30 4.60 -2.67
N ARG A 200 16.48 4.54 -1.34
CA ARG A 200 17.78 4.31 -0.70
C ARG A 200 17.77 3.19 0.34
N GLY A 201 16.95 2.17 0.13
CA GLY A 201 16.80 1.02 1.03
C GLY A 201 15.49 1.04 1.83
N HIS A 202 15.36 0.08 2.75
CA HIS A 202 14.16 -0.16 3.55
C HIS A 202 14.55 -0.33 5.03
N ASN A 203 14.90 0.77 5.71
CA ASN A 203 15.38 0.71 7.09
C ASN A 203 14.23 0.58 8.12
N PHE A 204 13.39 1.61 8.25
CA PHE A 204 12.27 1.60 9.19
C PHE A 204 11.01 2.19 8.56
N ALA A 205 9.90 1.44 8.62
CA ALA A 205 8.58 1.93 8.22
C ALA A 205 7.62 1.99 9.40
N ILE A 206 6.90 3.11 9.51
CA ILE A 206 5.73 3.27 10.39
C ILE A 206 4.50 3.43 9.51
N VAL A 207 3.58 2.48 9.59
CA VAL A 207 2.35 2.44 8.79
C VAL A 207 1.18 2.99 9.62
N ASP A 208 0.66 4.16 9.23
CA ASP A 208 -0.61 4.69 9.77
C ASP A 208 -1.80 3.94 9.17
N GLU A 209 -2.85 3.75 9.95
CA GLU A 209 -4.00 2.88 9.62
C GLU A 209 -3.55 1.52 9.06
N VAL A 210 -2.70 0.85 9.85
CA VAL A 210 -2.01 -0.39 9.45
C VAL A 210 -2.96 -1.54 9.06
N ASP A 211 -4.16 -1.59 9.62
CA ASP A 211 -5.23 -2.51 9.23
C ASP A 211 -5.73 -2.22 7.82
N SER A 212 -6.02 -0.96 7.50
CA SER A 212 -6.40 -0.58 6.14
C SER A 212 -5.32 -0.93 5.11
N ILE A 213 -4.05 -0.67 5.41
CA ILE A 213 -2.97 -0.86 4.43
C ILE A 213 -2.50 -2.32 4.33
N LEU A 214 -2.22 -2.98 5.46
CA LEU A 214 -1.58 -4.29 5.48
C LEU A 214 -2.57 -5.47 5.43
N ILE A 215 -3.87 -5.21 5.61
CA ILE A 215 -4.94 -6.21 5.54
C ILE A 215 -5.88 -5.90 4.36
N ASP A 216 -6.52 -4.72 4.36
CA ASP A 216 -7.56 -4.42 3.36
C ASP A 216 -7.00 -4.15 1.97
N GLU A 217 -6.02 -3.25 1.84
CA GLU A 217 -5.37 -2.94 0.56
C GLU A 217 -4.42 -4.05 0.09
N ALA A 218 -3.90 -4.86 1.01
CA ALA A 218 -2.98 -5.94 0.72
C ALA A 218 -3.62 -7.12 -0.05
N ARG A 219 -4.93 -7.08 -0.32
CA ARG A 219 -5.66 -8.07 -1.13
C ARG A 219 -5.30 -7.98 -2.61
N THR A 220 -4.86 -6.81 -3.09
CA THR A 220 -4.50 -6.59 -4.49
C THR A 220 -3.00 -6.30 -4.61
N PRO A 221 -2.27 -6.98 -5.51
CA PRO A 221 -0.86 -6.67 -5.74
C PRO A 221 -0.68 -5.34 -6.47
N LEU A 222 0.50 -4.74 -6.30
CA LEU A 222 0.96 -3.65 -7.15
C LEU A 222 1.48 -4.23 -8.46
N ILE A 223 1.07 -3.64 -9.57
CA ILE A 223 1.38 -4.12 -10.92
C ILE A 223 1.74 -2.92 -11.79
N ILE A 224 2.91 -2.97 -12.42
CA ILE A 224 3.22 -2.09 -13.54
C ILE A 224 2.96 -2.88 -14.82
N SER A 225 2.03 -2.40 -15.64
CA SER A 225 1.74 -2.94 -16.95
C SER A 225 2.18 -1.96 -18.03
N GLY A 226 2.67 -2.48 -19.15
CA GLY A 226 3.04 -1.70 -20.31
C GLY A 226 2.55 -2.36 -21.60
N PRO A 227 2.56 -1.63 -22.72
CA PRO A 227 2.32 -2.25 -24.02
C PRO A 227 3.35 -3.35 -24.25
N ALA A 228 2.94 -4.47 -24.82
CA ALA A 228 3.91 -5.40 -25.38
C ALA A 228 4.64 -4.71 -26.55
N ASP A 229 5.97 -4.64 -26.52
CA ASP A 229 6.82 -4.03 -27.56
C ASP A 229 6.83 -4.81 -28.89
N HIS A 230 5.82 -5.63 -29.13
CA HIS A 230 5.75 -6.53 -30.27
C HIS A 230 4.81 -5.98 -31.33
N GLU A 231 5.37 -5.62 -32.48
CA GLU A 231 4.57 -5.25 -33.64
C GLU A 231 3.66 -6.42 -34.05
N PRO A 232 2.32 -6.21 -34.16
CA PRO A 232 1.39 -7.25 -34.63
C PRO A 232 1.77 -7.85 -35.99
N LYS A 233 2.54 -7.12 -36.79
CA LYS A 233 3.10 -7.55 -38.07
C LYS A 233 3.89 -8.86 -37.96
N TRP A 234 4.73 -9.00 -36.93
CA TRP A 234 5.57 -10.19 -36.78
C TRP A 234 4.75 -11.45 -36.59
N TYR A 235 3.70 -11.43 -35.78
CA TYR A 235 2.81 -12.58 -35.63
C TYR A 235 2.18 -13.01 -36.97
N ALA A 236 1.72 -12.05 -37.78
CA ALA A 236 1.15 -12.34 -39.10
C ALA A 236 2.21 -12.88 -40.10
N ASP A 237 3.43 -12.36 -40.06
CA ASP A 237 4.53 -12.80 -40.93
C ASP A 237 5.03 -14.20 -40.54
N PHE A 238 5.23 -14.47 -39.25
CA PHE A 238 5.65 -15.78 -38.76
C PHE A 238 4.55 -16.83 -38.88
N ALA A 239 3.27 -16.48 -38.77
CA ALA A 239 2.17 -17.39 -39.09
C ALA A 239 2.19 -17.81 -40.58
N ARG A 240 2.58 -16.92 -41.50
CA ARG A 240 2.78 -17.24 -42.93
C ARG A 240 4.01 -18.11 -43.15
N LEU A 241 5.13 -17.81 -42.49
CA LEU A 241 6.36 -18.60 -42.54
C LEU A 241 6.14 -20.03 -42.00
N ALA A 242 5.52 -20.16 -40.84
CA ALA A 242 5.26 -21.46 -40.21
C ALA A 242 4.46 -22.42 -41.11
N ARG A 243 3.55 -21.91 -41.96
CA ARG A 243 2.83 -22.72 -42.96
C ARG A 243 3.74 -23.29 -44.05
N ARG A 244 4.87 -22.66 -44.36
CA ARG A 244 5.83 -23.09 -45.38
C ARG A 244 6.87 -24.07 -44.86
N LEU A 245 7.20 -23.98 -43.57
CA LEU A 245 8.10 -24.92 -42.91
C LEU A 245 7.48 -26.31 -42.82
N LYS A 246 8.31 -27.34 -42.99
CA LYS A 246 7.93 -28.75 -42.97
C LYS A 246 8.39 -29.43 -41.69
N ARG A 247 7.47 -30.18 -41.08
CA ARG A 247 7.78 -31.05 -39.94
C ARG A 247 8.80 -32.11 -40.37
N ASP A 248 9.72 -32.43 -39.46
CA ASP A 248 10.81 -33.40 -39.58
C ASP A 248 11.94 -33.02 -40.57
N ASP A 249 11.75 -31.98 -41.38
CA ASP A 249 12.81 -31.37 -42.20
C ASP A 249 13.32 -30.05 -41.58
N ASP A 250 12.40 -29.15 -41.23
CA ASP A 250 12.69 -27.78 -40.79
C ASP A 250 12.56 -27.60 -39.28
N TYR A 251 11.75 -28.44 -38.64
CA TYR A 251 11.54 -28.46 -37.19
C TYR A 251 11.07 -29.84 -36.73
N GLU A 252 11.33 -30.16 -35.48
CA GLU A 252 10.83 -31.34 -34.79
C GLU A 252 9.74 -30.96 -33.77
N VAL A 253 8.81 -31.88 -33.54
CA VAL A 253 7.71 -31.70 -32.57
C VAL A 253 7.71 -32.85 -31.58
N ASP A 254 7.90 -32.53 -30.30
CA ASP A 254 7.69 -33.47 -29.20
C ASP A 254 6.27 -33.27 -28.65
N GLU A 255 5.35 -34.13 -29.08
CA GLU A 255 3.94 -34.08 -28.66
C GLU A 255 3.75 -34.43 -27.17
N LYS A 256 4.66 -35.23 -26.59
CA LYS A 256 4.58 -35.60 -25.17
C LYS A 256 5.00 -34.44 -24.27
N LYS A 257 6.06 -33.73 -24.66
CA LYS A 257 6.54 -32.55 -23.93
C LYS A 257 5.85 -31.25 -24.35
N ARG A 258 5.05 -31.28 -25.43
CA ARG A 258 4.44 -30.11 -26.08
C ARG A 258 5.49 -29.03 -26.41
N THR A 259 6.63 -29.46 -26.96
CA THR A 259 7.72 -28.58 -27.37
C THR A 259 8.03 -28.72 -28.85
N VAL A 260 8.60 -27.67 -29.43
CA VAL A 260 9.09 -27.63 -30.81
C VAL A 260 10.57 -27.29 -30.78
N GLY A 261 11.38 -28.05 -31.52
CA GLY A 261 12.78 -27.75 -31.80
C GLY A 261 12.92 -27.29 -33.24
N ILE A 262 13.60 -26.16 -33.48
CA ILE A 262 13.86 -25.67 -34.84
C ILE A 262 15.18 -26.30 -35.31
N LEU A 263 15.17 -26.92 -36.49
CA LEU A 263 16.36 -27.55 -37.07
C LEU A 263 17.13 -26.53 -37.92
N GLU A 264 18.40 -26.81 -38.21
CA GLU A 264 19.27 -25.95 -39.01
C GLU A 264 18.65 -25.53 -40.36
N PRO A 265 18.03 -26.43 -41.17
CA PRO A 265 17.35 -26.01 -42.41
C PRO A 265 16.16 -25.07 -42.18
N GLY A 266 15.51 -25.16 -41.02
CA GLY A 266 14.41 -24.26 -40.64
C GLY A 266 14.91 -22.88 -40.22
N VAL A 267 16.09 -22.80 -39.60
CA VAL A 267 16.77 -21.54 -39.28
C VAL A 267 17.16 -20.82 -40.56
N GLU A 268 17.85 -21.49 -41.48
CA GLU A 268 18.26 -20.91 -42.78
C GLU A 268 17.06 -20.36 -43.56
N LYS A 269 15.96 -21.12 -43.63
CA LYS A 269 14.72 -20.67 -44.29
C LYS A 269 14.08 -19.46 -43.61
N ALA A 270 14.18 -19.37 -42.29
CA ALA A 270 13.68 -18.23 -41.55
C ALA A 270 14.55 -16.99 -41.79
N GLU A 271 15.88 -17.15 -41.81
CA GLU A 271 16.84 -16.10 -42.11
C GLU A 271 16.64 -15.54 -43.52
N ASP A 272 16.51 -16.42 -44.52
CA ASP A 272 16.19 -16.06 -45.91
C ASP A 272 14.86 -15.31 -46.03
N TRP A 273 13.83 -15.74 -45.29
CA TRP A 273 12.51 -15.11 -45.29
C TRP A 273 12.54 -13.70 -44.71
N LEU A 274 13.32 -13.53 -43.64
CA LEU A 274 13.44 -12.28 -42.90
C LEU A 274 14.48 -11.33 -43.52
N GLY A 275 15.36 -11.85 -44.38
CA GLY A 275 16.47 -11.09 -44.97
C GLY A 275 17.55 -10.73 -43.95
N ILE A 276 17.80 -11.60 -42.98
CA ILE A 276 18.80 -11.42 -41.91
C ILE A 276 19.92 -12.45 -42.04
N GLU A 277 21.12 -12.12 -41.57
CA GLU A 277 22.26 -13.03 -41.65
C GLU A 277 22.26 -14.10 -40.55
N ASN A 278 21.72 -13.79 -39.36
CA ASN A 278 21.70 -14.73 -38.25
C ASN A 278 20.53 -14.42 -37.29
N LEU A 279 19.64 -15.40 -37.10
CA LEU A 279 18.46 -15.29 -36.25
C LEU A 279 18.79 -15.17 -34.76
N TYR A 280 19.97 -15.62 -34.33
CA TYR A 280 20.42 -15.66 -32.93
C TYR A 280 21.32 -14.48 -32.55
N GLN A 281 21.44 -13.46 -33.39
CA GLN A 281 22.06 -12.20 -32.99
C GLN A 281 21.26 -11.52 -31.86
N PRO A 282 21.91 -10.81 -30.91
CA PRO A 282 21.21 -10.15 -29.80
C PRO A 282 20.02 -9.29 -30.22
N GLU A 283 20.13 -8.60 -31.35
CA GLU A 283 19.11 -7.74 -31.95
C GLU A 283 17.88 -8.52 -32.45
N ASN A 284 18.05 -9.80 -32.80
CA ASN A 284 17.03 -10.67 -33.38
C ASN A 284 16.38 -11.63 -32.36
N THR A 285 16.82 -11.60 -31.10
CA THR A 285 16.31 -12.48 -30.02
C THR A 285 14.78 -12.59 -29.97
N PRO A 286 13.98 -11.51 -30.12
CA PRO A 286 12.52 -11.62 -30.12
C PRO A 286 11.95 -12.44 -31.28
N LEU A 287 12.62 -12.46 -32.44
CA LEU A 287 12.21 -13.19 -33.66
C LEU A 287 12.16 -14.70 -33.45
N VAL A 288 13.08 -15.24 -32.64
CA VAL A 288 13.10 -16.66 -32.26
C VAL A 288 11.81 -17.05 -31.52
N GLY A 289 11.33 -16.17 -30.62
CA GLY A 289 10.09 -16.36 -29.89
C GLY A 289 8.87 -16.43 -30.82
N PHE A 290 8.76 -15.51 -31.77
CA PHE A 290 7.66 -15.51 -32.76
C PHE A 290 7.67 -16.75 -33.63
N LEU A 291 8.84 -17.20 -34.10
CA LEU A 291 8.98 -18.41 -34.91
C LEU A 291 8.53 -19.65 -34.13
N ASN A 292 9.07 -19.81 -32.92
CA ASN A 292 8.73 -20.94 -32.05
C ASN A 292 7.23 -20.98 -31.73
N ASN A 293 6.65 -19.83 -31.33
CA ASN A 293 5.23 -19.74 -31.02
C ASN A 293 4.33 -20.00 -32.24
N SER A 294 4.74 -19.57 -33.43
CA SER A 294 3.97 -19.82 -34.66
C SER A 294 3.98 -21.29 -35.06
N ILE A 295 5.10 -21.99 -34.88
CA ILE A 295 5.18 -23.45 -35.13
C ILE A 295 4.42 -24.21 -34.04
N LYS A 296 4.54 -23.82 -32.76
CA LYS A 296 3.73 -24.38 -31.66
C LYS A 296 2.23 -24.21 -31.95
N ALA A 297 1.79 -23.02 -32.34
CA ALA A 297 0.39 -22.75 -32.69
C ALA A 297 -0.08 -23.62 -33.87
N LYS A 298 0.76 -23.84 -34.89
CA LYS A 298 0.46 -24.71 -36.03
C LYS A 298 0.30 -26.18 -35.62
N GLU A 299 1.24 -26.70 -34.84
CA GLU A 299 1.37 -28.14 -34.62
C GLU A 299 0.67 -28.64 -33.35
N LEU A 300 0.79 -27.91 -32.24
CA LEU A 300 0.38 -28.37 -30.91
C LEU A 300 -1.00 -27.89 -30.47
N PHE A 301 -1.56 -26.88 -31.14
CA PHE A 301 -2.86 -26.31 -30.80
C PHE A 301 -3.81 -26.49 -31.98
N LYS A 302 -4.90 -27.24 -31.78
CA LYS A 302 -5.87 -27.58 -32.81
C LYS A 302 -7.20 -26.88 -32.55
N ARG A 303 -7.74 -26.29 -33.62
CA ARG A 303 -9.09 -25.73 -33.63
C ARG A 303 -10.11 -26.84 -33.35
N ASP A 304 -11.16 -26.50 -32.60
CA ASP A 304 -12.23 -27.38 -32.13
C ASP A 304 -11.79 -28.48 -31.15
N LYS A 305 -10.54 -28.39 -30.65
CA LYS A 305 -10.03 -29.24 -29.56
C LYS A 305 -9.45 -28.41 -28.42
N ASP A 306 -8.41 -27.62 -28.71
CA ASP A 306 -7.73 -26.77 -27.72
C ASP A 306 -8.40 -25.39 -27.61
N TYR A 307 -8.94 -24.89 -28.72
CA TYR A 307 -9.62 -23.59 -28.81
C TYR A 307 -10.70 -23.60 -29.90
N VAL A 308 -11.62 -22.62 -29.84
CA VAL A 308 -12.61 -22.33 -30.88
C VAL A 308 -12.58 -20.87 -31.29
N ILE A 309 -13.13 -20.53 -32.45
CA ILE A 309 -13.31 -19.14 -32.88
C ILE A 309 -14.77 -18.75 -32.69
N LEU A 310 -15.02 -17.78 -31.81
CA LEU A 310 -16.36 -17.27 -31.52
C LEU A 310 -16.36 -15.75 -31.65
N ASN A 311 -17.30 -15.20 -32.42
CA ASN A 311 -17.41 -13.76 -32.68
C ASN A 311 -16.12 -13.09 -33.18
N GLY A 312 -15.30 -13.85 -33.93
CA GLY A 312 -14.00 -13.36 -34.40
C GLY A 312 -12.94 -13.32 -33.30
N GLU A 313 -13.07 -14.09 -32.22
CA GLU A 313 -12.07 -14.18 -31.15
C GLU A 313 -11.68 -15.64 -30.90
N VAL A 314 -10.42 -15.87 -30.54
CA VAL A 314 -9.92 -17.18 -30.09
C VAL A 314 -10.33 -17.39 -28.63
N VAL A 315 -11.09 -18.45 -28.36
CA VAL A 315 -11.53 -18.80 -27.01
C VAL A 315 -11.05 -20.19 -26.63
N ILE A 316 -10.42 -20.31 -25.45
CA ILE A 316 -9.84 -21.56 -24.97
C ILE A 316 -10.94 -22.55 -24.59
N VAL A 317 -10.73 -23.82 -24.93
CA VAL A 317 -11.59 -24.94 -24.51
C VAL A 317 -10.85 -25.77 -23.46
N ASP A 318 -11.53 -26.09 -22.37
CA ASP A 318 -11.03 -27.01 -21.37
C ASP A 318 -10.97 -28.44 -21.94
N GLU A 319 -9.77 -29.03 -21.98
CA GLU A 319 -9.52 -30.33 -22.62
C GLU A 319 -10.27 -31.51 -21.95
N HIS A 320 -10.65 -31.38 -20.68
CA HIS A 320 -11.33 -32.45 -19.93
C HIS A 320 -12.85 -32.31 -20.00
N THR A 321 -13.36 -31.08 -19.99
CA THR A 321 -14.80 -30.81 -19.84
C THR A 321 -15.45 -30.29 -21.11
N GLY A 322 -14.67 -29.89 -22.12
CA GLY A 322 -15.16 -29.26 -23.35
C GLY A 322 -15.79 -27.88 -23.13
N ARG A 323 -15.64 -27.30 -21.93
CA ARG A 323 -16.21 -26.00 -21.58
C ARG A 323 -15.39 -24.86 -22.16
N ILE A 324 -16.08 -23.84 -22.63
CA ILE A 324 -15.48 -22.60 -23.11
C ILE A 324 -15.01 -21.78 -21.90
N LEU A 325 -13.72 -21.43 -21.88
CA LEU A 325 -13.10 -20.63 -20.84
C LEU A 325 -12.98 -19.17 -21.28
N ALA A 326 -14.10 -18.45 -21.21
CA ALA A 326 -14.15 -17.03 -21.56
C ALA A 326 -13.21 -16.18 -20.69
N GLY A 327 -12.49 -15.24 -21.31
CA GLY A 327 -11.55 -14.34 -20.64
C GLY A 327 -10.16 -14.92 -20.36
N ARG A 328 -9.90 -16.20 -20.65
CA ARG A 328 -8.55 -16.77 -20.56
C ARG A 328 -7.81 -16.65 -21.89
N ARG A 329 -6.52 -16.31 -21.81
CA ARG A 329 -5.59 -16.29 -22.95
C ARG A 329 -4.39 -17.19 -22.68
N TYR A 330 -3.69 -17.58 -23.74
CA TYR A 330 -2.44 -18.34 -23.63
C TYR A 330 -1.28 -17.37 -23.41
N ASN A 331 -0.30 -17.76 -22.58
CA ASN A 331 0.81 -16.89 -22.18
C ASN A 331 1.88 -16.75 -23.29
N GLU A 332 2.85 -15.85 -23.04
CA GLU A 332 4.09 -15.70 -23.83
C GLU A 332 3.87 -15.45 -25.34
N GLY A 333 2.80 -14.75 -25.71
CA GLY A 333 2.53 -14.43 -27.11
C GLY A 333 1.92 -15.58 -27.93
N LEU A 334 1.65 -16.73 -27.32
CA LEU A 334 1.08 -17.88 -28.01
C LEU A 334 -0.37 -17.62 -28.45
N HIS A 335 -1.14 -16.85 -27.68
CA HIS A 335 -2.52 -16.54 -28.04
C HIS A 335 -2.58 -15.70 -29.32
N GLN A 336 -1.71 -14.69 -29.43
CA GLN A 336 -1.52 -13.85 -30.60
C GLN A 336 -1.05 -14.69 -31.80
N ALA A 337 -0.18 -15.69 -31.60
CA ALA A 337 0.23 -16.61 -32.66
C ALA A 337 -0.94 -17.48 -33.17
N ILE A 338 -1.87 -17.89 -32.31
CA ILE A 338 -3.09 -18.61 -32.70
C ILE A 338 -4.07 -17.68 -33.43
N GLU A 339 -4.26 -16.45 -32.95
CA GLU A 339 -5.05 -15.42 -33.65
C GLU A 339 -4.51 -15.20 -35.07
N ALA A 340 -3.19 -15.03 -35.22
CA ALA A 340 -2.53 -14.87 -36.51
C ALA A 340 -2.64 -16.12 -37.41
N LYS A 341 -2.51 -17.33 -36.82
CA LYS A 341 -2.70 -18.60 -37.54
C LYS A 341 -4.08 -18.69 -38.17
N GLU A 342 -5.12 -18.32 -37.42
CA GLU A 342 -6.52 -18.40 -37.84
C GLU A 342 -6.99 -17.18 -38.66
N GLY A 343 -6.15 -16.15 -38.79
CA GLY A 343 -6.50 -14.91 -39.51
C GLY A 343 -7.49 -14.03 -38.75
N VAL A 344 -7.50 -14.14 -37.43
CA VAL A 344 -8.28 -13.30 -36.50
C VAL A 344 -7.52 -12.00 -36.21
N GLU A 345 -8.25 -10.93 -35.88
CA GLU A 345 -7.65 -9.68 -35.42
C GLU A 345 -6.79 -9.91 -34.18
N ILE A 346 -5.51 -9.55 -34.27
CA ILE A 346 -4.54 -9.73 -33.18
C ILE A 346 -4.72 -8.58 -32.20
N LYS A 347 -5.21 -8.88 -31.01
CA LYS A 347 -5.41 -7.85 -29.98
C LYS A 347 -4.08 -7.53 -29.32
N ALA A 348 -3.72 -6.24 -29.33
CA ALA A 348 -2.62 -5.73 -28.52
C ALA A 348 -2.88 -6.05 -27.05
N GLU A 349 -1.90 -6.63 -26.38
CA GLU A 349 -1.99 -7.01 -24.99
C GLU A 349 -1.04 -6.16 -24.17
N ASN A 350 -1.51 -5.69 -23.02
CA ASN A 350 -0.63 -5.13 -22.01
C ASN A 350 -0.01 -6.29 -21.25
N GLN A 351 1.31 -6.30 -21.14
CA GLN A 351 2.03 -7.27 -20.33
C GLN A 351 2.34 -6.70 -18.96
N THR A 352 2.35 -7.55 -17.94
CA THR A 352 2.86 -7.20 -16.62
C THR A 352 4.39 -7.12 -16.68
N LEU A 353 4.95 -5.94 -16.45
CA LEU A 353 6.39 -5.70 -16.45
C LEU A 353 7.00 -6.00 -15.07
N ALA A 354 6.32 -5.60 -14.00
CA ALA A 354 6.76 -5.83 -12.64
C ALA A 354 5.57 -5.96 -11.69
N THR A 355 5.71 -6.76 -10.65
CA THR A 355 4.67 -6.90 -9.60
C THR A 355 5.27 -7.21 -8.25
N ILE A 356 4.62 -6.71 -7.19
CA ILE A 356 4.88 -7.07 -5.80
C ILE A 356 3.58 -7.00 -5.01
N THR A 357 3.41 -7.87 -4.01
CA THR A 357 2.32 -7.75 -3.06
C THR A 357 2.73 -6.80 -1.93
N LEU A 358 1.78 -6.08 -1.31
CA LEU A 358 2.10 -5.22 -0.16
C LEU A 358 2.74 -6.01 0.99
N GLN A 359 2.32 -7.27 1.18
CA GLN A 359 2.93 -8.17 2.15
C GLN A 359 4.45 -8.30 1.90
N ASN A 360 4.84 -8.64 0.68
CA ASN A 360 6.24 -8.84 0.34
C ASN A 360 7.02 -7.52 0.37
N TYR A 361 6.40 -6.42 -0.06
CA TYR A 361 7.02 -5.10 -0.01
C TYR A 361 7.40 -4.69 1.42
N PHE A 362 6.45 -4.73 2.35
CA PHE A 362 6.71 -4.30 3.73
C PHE A 362 7.61 -5.26 4.52
N ARG A 363 7.71 -6.53 4.12
CA ARG A 363 8.66 -7.48 4.71
C ARG A 363 10.12 -7.20 4.36
N MET A 364 10.40 -6.32 3.40
CA MET A 364 11.77 -5.91 3.07
C MET A 364 12.35 -4.93 4.09
N TYR A 365 11.53 -4.32 4.95
CA TYR A 365 12.03 -3.37 5.94
C TYR A 365 12.74 -4.09 7.09
N ASP A 366 13.91 -3.59 7.50
CA ASP A 366 14.64 -4.12 8.65
C ASP A 366 13.81 -4.02 9.94
N LYS A 367 13.02 -2.94 10.04
CA LYS A 367 12.02 -2.78 11.08
C LYS A 367 10.71 -2.25 10.51
N LEU A 368 9.60 -2.83 10.97
CA LEU A 368 8.25 -2.43 10.61
C LEU A 368 7.45 -2.15 11.88
N ALA A 369 6.65 -1.11 11.87
CA ALA A 369 5.71 -0.77 12.93
C ALA A 369 4.43 -0.20 12.34
N GLY A 370 3.36 -0.15 13.13
CA GLY A 370 2.10 0.42 12.66
C GLY A 370 1.23 0.98 13.78
N MET A 371 0.25 1.79 13.42
CA MET A 371 -0.71 2.34 14.38
C MET A 371 -2.11 2.33 13.79
N THR A 372 -3.10 2.04 14.62
CA THR A 372 -4.52 2.03 14.25
C THR A 372 -5.37 2.01 15.52
N GLY A 373 -6.69 2.24 15.40
CA GLY A 373 -7.65 2.06 16.48
C GLY A 373 -8.19 0.63 16.64
N THR A 374 -7.90 -0.26 15.69
CA THR A 374 -8.62 -1.53 15.45
C THR A 374 -7.71 -2.66 14.95
N ALA A 375 -6.66 -3.02 15.69
CA ALA A 375 -5.71 -4.08 15.29
C ALA A 375 -5.90 -5.42 16.02
N ALA A 376 -6.52 -5.43 17.21
CA ALA A 376 -6.57 -6.60 18.07
C ALA A 376 -7.34 -7.77 17.45
N THR A 377 -8.30 -7.51 16.56
CA THR A 377 -9.04 -8.54 15.83
C THR A 377 -8.16 -9.26 14.82
N GLU A 378 -7.26 -8.53 14.15
CA GLU A 378 -6.35 -9.05 13.12
C GLU A 378 -4.95 -9.40 13.65
N ALA A 379 -4.77 -9.44 14.98
CA ALA A 379 -3.46 -9.65 15.61
C ALA A 379 -2.75 -10.93 15.16
N ALA A 380 -3.50 -12.01 14.91
CA ALA A 380 -2.95 -13.26 14.43
C ALA A 380 -2.37 -13.15 13.00
N GLU A 381 -3.04 -12.40 12.13
CA GLU A 381 -2.59 -12.18 10.75
C GLU A 381 -1.35 -11.28 10.73
N PHE A 382 -1.36 -10.18 11.49
CA PHE A 382 -0.19 -9.31 11.64
C PHE A 382 1.06 -10.07 12.12
N ASN A 383 0.91 -10.94 13.10
CA ASN A 383 2.02 -11.72 13.62
C ASN A 383 2.52 -12.74 12.60
N THR A 384 1.61 -13.48 11.95
CA THR A 384 1.98 -14.56 11.03
C THR A 384 2.63 -14.02 9.76
N THR A 385 2.10 -12.93 9.20
CA THR A 385 2.54 -12.38 7.91
C THR A 385 3.73 -11.45 8.06
N TYR A 386 3.71 -10.59 9.09
CA TYR A 386 4.66 -9.49 9.24
C TYR A 386 5.53 -9.57 10.50
N SER A 387 5.34 -10.59 11.35
CA SER A 387 6.00 -10.68 12.67
C SER A 387 5.73 -9.48 13.58
N LEU A 388 4.59 -8.79 13.38
CA LEU A 388 4.17 -7.66 14.18
C LEU A 388 3.33 -8.10 15.38
N GLY A 389 3.67 -7.64 16.58
CA GLY A 389 2.82 -7.76 17.77
C GLY A 389 1.83 -6.60 17.87
N VAL A 390 0.62 -6.83 18.37
CA VAL A 390 -0.36 -5.77 18.67
C VAL A 390 -0.28 -5.42 20.15
N VAL A 391 -0.12 -4.13 20.46
CA VAL A 391 -0.05 -3.62 21.83
C VAL A 391 -1.24 -2.66 22.06
N PRO A 392 -2.24 -3.07 22.87
CA PRO A 392 -3.35 -2.21 23.23
C PRO A 392 -2.88 -1.10 24.19
N ILE A 393 -2.83 0.13 23.70
CA ILE A 393 -2.42 1.28 24.49
C ILE A 393 -3.65 1.82 25.26
N PRO A 394 -3.53 2.10 26.57
CA PRO A 394 -4.63 2.71 27.33
C PRO A 394 -5.05 4.05 26.73
N THR A 395 -6.34 4.39 26.84
CA THR A 395 -6.87 5.70 26.44
C THR A 395 -6.44 6.78 27.44
N ASN A 396 -6.14 7.99 26.97
CA ASN A 396 -5.77 9.12 27.83
C ASN A 396 -6.89 9.48 28.83
N LYS A 397 -8.14 9.36 28.39
CA LYS A 397 -9.33 9.54 29.23
C LYS A 397 -10.25 8.33 29.11
N PRO A 398 -10.96 7.92 30.18
CA PRO A 398 -11.94 6.85 30.08
C PRO A 398 -13.03 7.20 29.06
N SER A 399 -13.35 6.26 28.17
CA SER A 399 -14.45 6.43 27.22
C SER A 399 -15.79 6.55 27.96
N ARG A 400 -16.60 7.52 27.54
CA ARG A 400 -18.01 7.69 27.96
C ARG A 400 -18.98 7.51 26.78
N ARG A 401 -18.47 6.99 25.65
CA ARG A 401 -19.31 6.70 24.49
C ARG A 401 -20.19 5.50 24.81
N GLU A 402 -21.48 5.65 24.57
CA GLU A 402 -22.44 4.54 24.70
C GLU A 402 -22.57 3.86 23.34
N ASP A 403 -22.09 2.62 23.27
CA ASP A 403 -22.22 1.79 22.07
C ASP A 403 -23.52 0.99 22.19
N LEU A 404 -24.53 1.38 21.40
CA LEU A 404 -25.84 0.74 21.38
C LEU A 404 -25.80 -0.58 20.60
N ALA A 405 -26.74 -1.48 20.90
CA ALA A 405 -26.86 -2.76 20.19
C ALA A 405 -27.42 -2.56 18.76
N ASP A 406 -27.02 -3.44 17.85
CA ASP A 406 -27.48 -3.41 16.46
C ASP A 406 -29.00 -3.55 16.36
N LEU A 407 -29.63 -2.69 15.54
CA LEU A 407 -31.04 -2.77 15.19
C LEU A 407 -31.21 -3.48 13.84
N ILE A 408 -31.88 -4.64 13.85
CA ILE A 408 -32.04 -5.50 12.68
C ILE A 408 -33.46 -5.38 12.12
N TYR A 409 -33.57 -5.03 10.84
CA TYR A 409 -34.84 -4.86 10.14
C TYR A 409 -35.04 -5.92 9.06
N ARG A 410 -36.30 -6.28 8.79
CA ARG A 410 -36.66 -7.27 7.77
C ARG A 410 -36.40 -6.80 6.34
N THR A 411 -36.54 -5.51 6.07
CA THR A 411 -36.38 -4.91 4.75
C THR A 411 -35.44 -3.71 4.82
N GLU A 412 -34.76 -3.43 3.71
CA GLU A 412 -33.89 -2.26 3.60
C GLU A 412 -34.69 -0.96 3.72
N ASP A 413 -35.88 -0.88 3.13
CA ASP A 413 -36.75 0.30 3.23
C ASP A 413 -37.13 0.62 4.68
N ALA A 414 -37.45 -0.41 5.49
CA ALA A 414 -37.77 -0.21 6.91
C ALA A 414 -36.56 0.28 7.71
N LYS A 415 -35.37 -0.25 7.40
CA LYS A 415 -34.10 0.21 8.00
C LYS A 415 -33.84 1.67 7.66
N PHE A 416 -33.92 2.05 6.39
CA PHE A 416 -33.65 3.42 5.94
C PHE A 416 -34.65 4.42 6.53
N ALA A 417 -35.95 4.08 6.55
CA ALA A 417 -36.95 4.90 7.21
C ALA A 417 -36.61 5.13 8.70
N ALA A 418 -36.27 4.07 9.44
CA ALA A 418 -35.89 4.20 10.85
C ALA A 418 -34.60 5.01 11.07
N VAL A 419 -33.61 4.88 10.18
CA VAL A 419 -32.38 5.69 10.21
C VAL A 419 -32.70 7.16 9.98
N VAL A 420 -33.57 7.48 9.02
CA VAL A 420 -33.99 8.87 8.75
C VAL A 420 -34.74 9.44 9.95
N ASP A 421 -35.66 8.68 10.56
CA ASP A 421 -36.40 9.12 11.74
C ASP A 421 -35.46 9.44 12.91
N ASP A 422 -34.47 8.59 13.20
CA ASP A 422 -33.44 8.85 14.24
C ASP A 422 -32.63 10.11 13.89
N ILE A 423 -32.18 10.27 12.65
CA ILE A 423 -31.43 11.46 12.23
C ILE A 423 -32.26 12.75 12.43
N VAL A 424 -33.54 12.73 12.09
CA VAL A 424 -34.45 13.87 12.25
C VAL A 424 -34.58 14.24 13.74
N GLU A 425 -34.86 13.27 14.61
CA GLU A 425 -34.98 13.50 16.05
C GLU A 425 -33.71 14.13 16.63
N ARG A 426 -32.54 13.56 16.34
CA ARG A 426 -31.25 14.08 16.82
C ARG A 426 -30.94 15.46 16.25
N HIS A 427 -31.25 15.70 14.98
CA HIS A 427 -31.03 17.00 14.34
C HIS A 427 -31.90 18.09 14.97
N GLU A 428 -33.17 17.80 15.27
CA GLU A 428 -34.09 18.74 15.95
C GLU A 428 -33.61 19.10 17.36
N GLU A 429 -33.05 18.13 18.09
CA GLU A 429 -32.39 18.36 19.38
C GLU A 429 -31.05 19.11 19.26
N GLY A 430 -30.52 19.20 18.04
CA GLY A 430 -29.25 19.83 17.71
C GLY A 430 -28.02 18.95 17.94
N GLN A 431 -28.20 17.65 18.17
CA GLN A 431 -27.10 16.70 18.27
C GLN A 431 -26.47 16.47 16.88
N PRO A 432 -25.13 16.58 16.73
CA PRO A 432 -24.46 16.23 15.47
C PRO A 432 -24.55 14.73 15.18
N VAL A 433 -24.74 14.38 13.92
CA VAL A 433 -24.87 13.00 13.44
C VAL A 433 -23.90 12.73 12.29
N LEU A 434 -23.13 11.64 12.42
CA LEU A 434 -22.31 11.07 11.37
C LEU A 434 -22.88 9.69 11.00
N VAL A 435 -23.22 9.50 9.72
CA VAL A 435 -23.82 8.27 9.21
C VAL A 435 -22.85 7.59 8.24
N GLY A 436 -22.43 6.37 8.57
CA GLY A 436 -21.61 5.55 7.69
C GLY A 436 -22.46 4.71 6.73
N THR A 437 -22.01 4.58 5.48
CA THR A 437 -22.67 3.79 4.44
C THR A 437 -21.62 3.01 3.64
N VAL A 438 -21.97 1.85 3.09
CA VAL A 438 -20.99 0.97 2.41
C VAL A 438 -20.85 1.22 0.91
N SER A 439 -21.62 2.14 0.33
CA SER A 439 -21.55 2.44 -1.10
C SER A 439 -22.13 3.82 -1.42
N VAL A 440 -21.60 4.46 -2.47
CA VAL A 440 -22.05 5.77 -2.94
C VAL A 440 -23.55 5.77 -3.27
N GLU A 441 -24.05 4.68 -3.85
CA GLU A 441 -25.48 4.51 -4.15
C GLU A 441 -26.36 4.63 -2.89
N LYS A 442 -25.92 4.03 -1.77
CA LYS A 442 -26.64 4.10 -0.49
C LYS A 442 -26.54 5.49 0.12
N SER A 443 -25.39 6.15 0.00
CA SER A 443 -25.22 7.55 0.42
C SER A 443 -26.18 8.48 -0.31
N GLU A 444 -26.27 8.35 -1.62
CA GLU A 444 -27.18 9.15 -2.46
C GLU A 444 -28.65 8.84 -2.16
N ARG A 445 -28.98 7.57 -1.93
CA ARG A 445 -30.32 7.18 -1.48
C ARG A 445 -30.69 7.87 -0.15
N LEU A 446 -29.82 7.76 0.86
CA LEU A 446 -30.04 8.40 2.16
C LEU A 446 -30.13 9.92 2.02
N SER A 447 -29.24 10.52 1.23
CA SER A 447 -29.24 11.96 0.97
C SER A 447 -30.58 12.43 0.40
N ASN A 448 -31.14 11.68 -0.56
CA ASN A 448 -32.45 12.00 -1.12
C ASN A 448 -33.60 11.89 -0.12
N GLU A 449 -33.55 10.90 0.79
CA GLU A 449 -34.54 10.76 1.86
C GLU A 449 -34.42 11.91 2.89
N LEU A 450 -33.20 12.29 3.29
CA LEU A 450 -32.94 13.44 4.16
C LEU A 450 -33.39 14.76 3.54
N ARG A 451 -33.19 14.96 2.22
CA ARG A 451 -33.70 16.14 1.50
C ARG A 451 -35.22 16.21 1.53
N LYS A 452 -35.92 15.08 1.39
CA LYS A 452 -37.39 15.02 1.48
C LYS A 452 -37.88 15.39 2.88
N SER A 453 -37.13 15.02 3.91
CA SER A 453 -37.41 15.39 5.31
C SER A 453 -36.93 16.80 5.68
N GLY A 454 -36.36 17.57 4.74
CA GLY A 454 -35.94 18.95 4.97
C GLY A 454 -34.66 19.10 5.81
N ILE A 455 -33.89 18.03 6.01
CA ILE A 455 -32.68 18.04 6.86
C ILE A 455 -31.45 18.49 6.05
N PRO A 456 -30.80 19.61 6.40
CA PRO A 456 -29.54 20.01 5.79
C PRO A 456 -28.44 19.02 6.16
N HIS A 457 -27.71 18.52 5.16
CA HIS A 457 -26.64 17.56 5.37
C HIS A 457 -25.54 17.69 4.31
N GLN A 458 -24.39 17.08 4.61
CA GLN A 458 -23.26 16.94 3.70
C GLN A 458 -23.02 15.47 3.36
N VAL A 459 -22.52 15.18 2.16
CA VAL A 459 -22.20 13.82 1.70
C VAL A 459 -20.74 13.74 1.31
N LEU A 460 -20.04 12.73 1.83
CA LEU A 460 -18.63 12.46 1.61
C LEU A 460 -18.51 11.12 0.88
N ASN A 461 -17.90 11.16 -0.30
CA ASN A 461 -17.84 10.01 -1.22
C ASN A 461 -16.40 9.51 -1.42
N ALA A 462 -15.45 9.91 -0.56
CA ALA A 462 -14.04 9.56 -0.63
C ALA A 462 -13.38 9.91 -1.98
N LYS A 463 -13.81 11.00 -2.62
CA LYS A 463 -13.29 11.45 -3.94
C LYS A 463 -12.35 12.64 -3.81
N PHE A 464 -12.68 13.60 -2.94
CA PHE A 464 -11.94 14.86 -2.83
C PHE A 464 -11.46 15.07 -1.39
N HIS A 465 -10.43 14.31 -0.99
CA HIS A 465 -9.97 14.24 0.42
C HIS A 465 -9.75 15.61 1.08
N ALA A 466 -9.15 16.58 0.37
CA ALA A 466 -8.91 17.92 0.92
C ALA A 466 -10.21 18.69 1.22
N GLN A 467 -11.21 18.61 0.33
CA GLN A 467 -12.51 19.26 0.53
C GLN A 467 -13.33 18.53 1.59
N GLU A 468 -13.34 17.20 1.53
CA GLU A 468 -14.04 16.35 2.48
C GLU A 468 -13.49 16.52 3.91
N ALA A 469 -12.17 16.69 4.07
CA ALA A 469 -11.56 16.97 5.37
C ALA A 469 -12.07 18.27 6.01
N LEU A 470 -12.30 19.33 5.21
CA LEU A 470 -12.88 20.58 5.71
C LEU A 470 -14.32 20.39 6.19
N ILE A 471 -15.08 19.53 5.50
CA ILE A 471 -16.46 19.21 5.89
C ILE A 471 -16.47 18.39 7.18
N VAL A 472 -15.64 17.35 7.28
CA VAL A 472 -15.53 16.48 8.46
C VAL A 472 -15.10 17.27 9.70
N ALA A 473 -14.20 18.25 9.54
CA ALA A 473 -13.76 19.10 10.65
C ALA A 473 -14.91 19.85 11.33
N GLU A 474 -16.00 20.12 10.59
CA GLU A 474 -17.19 20.82 11.09
C GLU A 474 -18.37 19.88 11.41
N ALA A 475 -18.22 18.57 11.19
CA ALA A 475 -19.28 17.58 11.40
C ALA A 475 -19.71 17.43 12.88
N GLY A 476 -18.89 17.90 13.83
CA GLY A 476 -19.21 17.91 15.25
C GLY A 476 -19.99 19.15 15.73
N ARG A 477 -20.33 20.10 14.85
CA ARG A 477 -21.09 21.30 15.24
C ARG A 477 -22.56 21.00 15.51
N LYS A 478 -23.19 21.82 16.35
CA LYS A 478 -24.62 21.69 16.69
C LYS A 478 -25.49 21.59 15.42
N GLY A 479 -26.28 20.53 15.32
CA GLY A 479 -27.19 20.25 14.20
C GLY A 479 -26.49 19.80 12.91
N ALA A 480 -25.19 19.53 12.90
CA ALA A 480 -24.52 19.02 11.70
C ALA A 480 -24.97 17.58 11.39
N VAL A 481 -25.29 17.30 10.13
CA VAL A 481 -25.57 15.94 9.62
C VAL A 481 -24.62 15.65 8.48
N THR A 482 -23.83 14.59 8.63
CA THR A 482 -22.82 14.19 7.65
C THR A 482 -23.00 12.73 7.28
N VAL A 483 -23.09 12.43 5.99
CA VAL A 483 -23.13 11.07 5.45
C VAL A 483 -21.75 10.75 4.87
N ALA A 484 -21.09 9.72 5.39
CA ALA A 484 -19.79 9.26 4.94
C ALA A 484 -19.91 7.88 4.25
N THR A 485 -19.20 7.74 3.14
CA THR A 485 -19.18 6.51 2.34
C THR A 485 -17.90 5.73 2.60
N ASN A 486 -18.04 4.42 2.73
CA ASN A 486 -17.07 3.43 3.20
C ASN A 486 -16.70 3.65 4.66
#